data_AF-A0A542LPR8-F1
#
_entry.id   AF-A0A542LPR8-F1
#
_cell.length_a   1.000
_cell.length_b   1.000
_cell.length_c   1.000
_cell.angle_alpha   90.00
_cell.angle_beta   90.00
_cell.angle_gamma   90.00
#
_symmetry.space_group_name_H-M   'P 1'
#
loop_
_entity.id
_entity.type
_entity.pdbx_description
1 polymer ?
#
loop_
_entity_poly.entity_id
_entity_poly.type
_entity_poly.pdbx_seq_one_letter_code
_entity_poly.pdbx_strand_id
1 'polypeptide(L)'
;MEKYKAAVVGALVAGVVTTLVMNVGRKTGLLTKTLDRDAVDWIDRVSGSRAVIGDAGTSAVEFVNHLGASAAFAAAVPALRQAAPSLSPAALGALYGTALYAVNIGAIAPVLGITEGEIEAGPRKAGERWAIHVLQAVVTAVVAERLASRPLAD
;
A
#
# COMPACT_ATOMS: atom_id res chain seq x y z
N MET A 1 -5.34 -12.83 -19.53
CA MET A 1 -5.07 -13.33 -18.16
C MET A 1 -6.36 -13.26 -17.34
N GLU A 2 -6.60 -14.18 -16.40
CA GLU A 2 -7.76 -14.11 -15.49
C GLU A 2 -7.73 -12.82 -14.64
N LYS A 3 -8.86 -12.14 -14.45
CA LYS A 3 -8.94 -10.82 -13.79
C LYS A 3 -8.30 -10.80 -12.39
N TYR A 4 -8.49 -11.86 -11.61
CA TYR A 4 -7.88 -12.00 -10.29
C TYR A 4 -6.36 -12.18 -10.35
N LYS A 5 -5.85 -12.97 -11.31
CA LYS A 5 -4.40 -13.11 -11.53
C LYS A 5 -3.77 -11.78 -11.95
N ALA A 6 -4.44 -11.04 -12.84
CA ALA A 6 -3.99 -9.71 -13.25
C ALA A 6 -3.97 -8.71 -12.07
N ALA A 7 -4.99 -8.76 -11.20
CA ALA A 7 -5.04 -7.94 -9.99
C ALA A 7 -3.91 -8.29 -9.01
N VAL A 8 -3.66 -9.57 -8.74
CA VAL A 8 -2.57 -10.02 -7.86
C VAL A 8 -1.22 -9.58 -8.41
N VAL A 9 -0.94 -9.80 -9.71
CA VAL A 9 0.32 -9.34 -10.32
C VAL A 9 0.43 -7.81 -10.25
N GLY A 10 -0.65 -7.09 -10.50
CA GLY A 10 -0.69 -5.63 -10.34
C GLY A 10 -0.33 -5.18 -8.94
N ALA A 11 -0.82 -5.88 -7.91
CA ALA A 11 -0.50 -5.60 -6.51
C ALA A 11 0.95 -5.92 -6.15
N LEU A 12 1.52 -7.02 -6.66
CA LEU A 12 2.93 -7.34 -6.44
C LEU A 12 3.83 -6.25 -7.04
N VAL A 13 3.53 -5.79 -8.25
CA VAL A 13 4.24 -4.67 -8.90
C VAL A 13 4.08 -3.39 -8.08
N ALA A 14 2.86 -3.09 -7.61
CA ALA A 14 2.61 -1.93 -6.77
C ALA A 14 3.40 -2.00 -5.46
N GLY A 15 3.50 -3.17 -4.81
CA GLY A 15 4.32 -3.36 -3.61
C GLY A 15 5.79 -2.98 -3.86
N VAL A 16 6.39 -3.45 -4.95
CA VAL A 16 7.77 -3.09 -5.33
C VAL A 16 7.91 -1.58 -5.58
N VAL A 17 7.00 -0.99 -6.35
CA VAL A 17 7.01 0.45 -6.64
C VAL A 17 6.89 1.28 -5.37
N THR A 18 5.95 0.93 -4.49
CA THR A 18 5.73 1.60 -3.20
C THR A 18 6.98 1.53 -2.33
N THR A 19 7.60 0.35 -2.19
CA THR A 19 8.84 0.20 -1.42
C THR A 19 9.97 1.06 -1.98
N LEU A 20 10.13 1.12 -3.31
CA LEU A 20 11.14 1.97 -3.95
C LEU A 20 10.88 3.45 -3.68
N VAL A 21 9.64 3.92 -3.85
CA VAL A 21 9.25 5.32 -3.60
C VAL A 21 9.49 5.70 -2.15
N MET A 22 9.11 4.85 -1.20
CA MET A 22 9.33 5.09 0.23
C MET A 22 10.82 5.12 0.57
N ASN A 23 11.62 4.20 0.01
CA ASN A 23 13.05 4.16 0.27
C ASN A 23 13.77 5.39 -0.28
N VAL A 24 13.51 5.75 -1.55
CA VAL A 24 14.12 6.94 -2.18
C VAL A 24 13.65 8.21 -1.50
N GLY A 25 12.34 8.35 -1.27
CA GLY A 25 11.77 9.54 -0.63
C GLY A 25 12.34 9.81 0.76
N ARG A 26 12.63 8.76 1.54
CA ARG A 26 13.34 8.89 2.83
C ARG A 26 14.78 9.35 2.64
N LYS A 27 15.53 8.70 1.75
CA LYS A 27 16.95 9.02 1.52
C LYS A 27 17.16 10.45 1.04
N THR A 28 16.18 11.02 0.34
CA THR A 28 16.23 12.39 -0.18
C THR A 28 15.58 13.42 0.76
N GLY A 29 14.99 12.99 1.89
CA GLY A 29 14.27 13.86 2.82
C GLY A 29 12.90 14.34 2.33
N LEU A 30 12.41 13.83 1.19
CA LEU A 30 11.08 14.12 0.65
C LEU A 30 9.96 13.48 1.46
N LEU A 31 10.23 12.34 2.09
CA LEU A 31 9.31 11.66 3.01
C LEU A 31 9.90 11.64 4.42
N THR A 32 9.03 11.84 5.41
CA THR A 32 9.36 11.64 6.83
C THR A 32 9.39 10.13 7.17
N LYS A 33 9.36 9.78 8.46
CA LYS A 33 9.27 8.39 8.89
C LYS A 33 7.97 7.77 8.34
N THR A 34 8.13 6.68 7.62
CA THR A 34 7.07 6.03 6.87
C THR A 34 6.28 5.02 7.72
N LEU A 35 5.05 4.74 7.31
CA LEU A 35 4.07 3.95 8.08
C LEU A 35 4.50 2.48 8.31
N ASP A 36 5.29 1.91 7.40
CA ASP A 36 5.95 0.61 7.55
C ASP A 36 6.83 0.54 8.80
N ARG A 37 7.57 1.60 9.10
CA ARG A 37 8.38 1.67 10.32
C ARG A 37 7.53 1.86 11.56
N ASP A 38 6.44 2.60 11.49
CA ASP A 38 5.49 2.70 12.60
C ASP A 38 4.85 1.33 12.90
N ALA A 39 4.51 0.57 11.86
CA ALA A 39 4.00 -0.79 11.97
C ALA A 39 5.06 -1.77 12.49
N VAL A 40 6.31 -1.74 11.99
CA VAL A 40 7.35 -2.62 12.51
C VAL A 40 7.79 -2.23 13.91
N ASP A 41 7.87 -0.95 14.25
CA ASP A 41 8.12 -0.53 15.61
C ASP A 41 6.98 -0.99 16.54
N TRP A 42 5.72 -1.02 16.07
CA TRP A 42 4.63 -1.64 16.83
C TRP A 42 4.82 -3.15 16.98
N ILE A 43 5.14 -3.87 15.90
CA ILE A 43 5.43 -5.31 15.97
C ILE A 43 6.56 -5.56 16.96
N ASP A 44 7.64 -4.80 16.90
CA ASP A 44 8.77 -4.88 17.82
C ASP A 44 8.36 -4.59 19.26
N ARG A 45 7.60 -3.51 19.52
CA ARG A 45 7.08 -3.20 20.86
C ARG A 45 6.24 -4.33 21.45
N VAL A 46 5.46 -5.03 20.62
CA VAL A 46 4.54 -6.08 21.05
C VAL A 46 5.22 -7.46 21.13
N SER A 47 6.26 -7.71 20.33
CA SER A 47 6.88 -9.04 20.16
C SER A 47 8.37 -9.14 20.51
N GLY A 48 9.07 -8.02 20.71
CA GLY A 48 10.52 -7.95 20.91
C GLY A 48 11.35 -8.37 19.68
N SER A 49 10.77 -8.34 18.48
CA SER A 49 11.33 -8.97 17.29
C SER A 49 12.60 -8.31 16.73
N ARG A 50 12.81 -6.99 16.89
CA ARG A 50 13.99 -6.29 16.35
C ARG A 50 15.29 -6.74 17.02
N ALA A 51 15.22 -7.09 18.31
CA ALA A 51 16.35 -7.69 19.03
C ALA A 51 16.78 -9.05 18.44
N VAL A 52 15.89 -9.72 17.71
CA VAL A 52 16.11 -11.05 17.12
C VAL A 52 16.49 -10.96 15.63
N ILE A 53 15.88 -10.04 14.87
CA ILE A 53 15.99 -10.02 13.39
C ILE A 53 16.82 -8.85 12.81
N GLY A 54 17.16 -7.85 13.62
CA GLY A 54 17.93 -6.67 13.20
C GLY A 54 17.24 -5.79 12.13
N ASP A 55 17.97 -4.80 11.61
CA ASP A 55 17.44 -3.82 10.64
C ASP A 55 17.09 -4.44 9.29
N ALA A 56 17.91 -5.37 8.80
CA ALA A 56 17.64 -6.09 7.56
C ALA A 56 16.39 -6.98 7.67
N GLY A 57 16.19 -7.64 8.82
CA GLY A 57 14.99 -8.42 9.09
C GLY A 57 13.75 -7.54 9.24
N THR A 58 13.89 -6.37 9.87
CA THR A 58 12.84 -5.34 9.94
C THR A 58 12.37 -4.95 8.54
N SER A 59 13.28 -4.59 7.63
CA SER A 59 12.90 -4.23 6.24
C SER A 59 12.31 -5.40 5.44
N ALA A 60 12.69 -6.65 5.73
CA ALA A 60 12.06 -7.81 5.13
C ALA A 60 10.60 -7.98 5.59
N VAL A 61 10.30 -7.75 6.88
CA VAL A 61 8.94 -7.76 7.42
C VAL A 61 8.10 -6.61 6.84
N GLU A 62 8.67 -5.41 6.72
CA GLU A 62 8.03 -4.26 6.05
C GLU A 62 7.60 -4.63 4.62
N PHE A 63 8.53 -5.22 3.86
CA PHE A 63 8.28 -5.63 2.49
C PHE A 63 7.20 -6.71 2.38
N VAL A 64 7.26 -7.74 3.24
CA VAL A 64 6.23 -8.81 3.28
C VAL A 64 4.87 -8.26 3.68
N ASN A 65 4.81 -7.36 4.66
CA ASN A 65 3.58 -6.71 5.06
C ASN A 65 2.97 -5.90 3.89
N HIS A 66 3.80 -5.13 3.16
CA HIS A 66 3.35 -4.41 1.97
C HIS A 66 2.85 -5.33 0.86
N LEU A 67 3.57 -6.42 0.59
CA LEU A 67 3.17 -7.43 -0.40
C LEU A 67 1.86 -8.11 -0.02
N GLY A 68 1.72 -8.54 1.23
CA GLY A 68 0.53 -9.20 1.75
C GLY A 68 -0.69 -8.27 1.73
N ALA A 69 -0.53 -7.03 2.22
CA ALA A 69 -1.56 -6.01 2.17
C ALA A 69 -1.95 -5.68 0.72
N SER A 70 -0.97 -5.49 -0.17
CA SER A 70 -1.23 -5.23 -1.59
C SER A 70 -2.02 -6.37 -2.24
N ALA A 71 -1.63 -7.62 -2.00
CA ALA A 71 -2.33 -8.79 -2.54
C ALA A 71 -3.77 -8.91 -1.98
N ALA A 72 -3.96 -8.65 -0.69
CA ALA A 72 -5.29 -8.64 -0.08
C ALA A 72 -6.19 -7.55 -0.68
N PHE A 73 -5.66 -6.34 -0.90
CA PHE A 73 -6.41 -5.24 -1.52
C PHE A 73 -6.70 -5.46 -3.00
N ALA A 74 -5.82 -6.16 -3.72
CA ALA A 74 -6.07 -6.53 -5.12
C ALA A 74 -7.33 -7.39 -5.31
N ALA A 75 -7.76 -8.15 -4.31
CA ALA A 75 -8.98 -8.96 -4.39
C ALA A 75 -10.24 -8.12 -4.64
N ALA A 76 -10.27 -6.86 -4.19
CA ALA A 76 -11.40 -5.96 -4.39
C ALA A 76 -11.43 -5.33 -5.79
N VAL A 77 -10.29 -5.24 -6.49
CA VAL A 77 -10.16 -4.50 -7.76
C VAL A 77 -11.11 -5.03 -8.85
N PRO A 78 -11.24 -6.34 -9.10
CA PRO A 78 -12.18 -6.85 -10.10
C PRO A 78 -13.65 -6.51 -9.81
N ALA A 79 -14.06 -6.49 -8.54
CA ALA A 79 -15.41 -6.14 -8.13
C ALA A 79 -15.65 -4.63 -8.29
N LEU A 80 -14.69 -3.80 -7.87
CA LEU A 80 -14.74 -2.34 -8.04
C LEU A 80 -14.81 -1.94 -9.51
N ARG A 81 -14.06 -2.63 -10.39
CA ARG A 81 -14.11 -2.39 -11.84
C ARG A 81 -15.47 -2.72 -12.44
N GLN A 82 -16.13 -3.76 -11.96
CA GLN A 82 -17.49 -4.13 -12.39
C GLN A 82 -18.54 -3.12 -11.89
N ALA A 83 -18.39 -2.64 -10.66
CA ALA A 83 -19.32 -1.68 -10.07
C ALA A 83 -19.19 -0.26 -10.68
N ALA A 84 -17.98 0.11 -11.13
CA ALA A 84 -17.70 1.43 -11.72
C ALA A 84 -16.96 1.32 -13.06
N PRO A 85 -17.62 0.77 -14.11
CA PRO A 85 -16.98 0.50 -15.40
C PRO A 85 -16.61 1.78 -16.18
N SER A 86 -17.28 2.89 -15.90
CA SER A 86 -17.04 4.20 -16.53
C SER A 86 -15.80 4.93 -16.01
N LEU A 87 -15.29 4.54 -14.82
CA LEU A 87 -14.08 5.17 -14.27
C LEU A 87 -12.83 4.66 -15.00
N SER A 88 -11.83 5.53 -15.15
CA SER A 88 -10.51 5.08 -15.57
C SER A 88 -9.86 4.23 -14.46
N PRO A 89 -8.94 3.31 -14.78
CA PRO A 89 -8.22 2.53 -13.77
C PRO A 89 -7.49 3.41 -12.74
N ALA A 90 -6.95 4.55 -13.19
CA ALA A 90 -6.31 5.51 -12.30
C ALA A 90 -7.31 6.20 -11.36
N ALA A 91 -8.48 6.62 -11.86
CA ALA A 91 -9.52 7.21 -11.01
C ALA A 91 -10.06 6.19 -9.98
N LEU A 92 -10.28 4.95 -10.42
CA LEU A 92 -10.71 3.86 -9.55
C LEU A 92 -9.67 3.58 -8.46
N GLY A 93 -8.38 3.49 -8.84
CA GLY A 93 -7.28 3.31 -7.91
C GLY A 93 -7.14 4.46 -6.92
N ALA A 94 -7.30 5.71 -7.35
CA ALA A 94 -7.21 6.87 -6.47
C ALA A 94 -8.33 6.92 -5.42
N LEU A 95 -9.58 6.64 -5.84
CA LEU A 95 -10.73 6.56 -4.92
C LEU A 95 -10.55 5.41 -3.93
N TYR A 96 -10.17 4.24 -4.43
CA TYR A 96 -9.97 3.07 -3.59
C TYR A 96 -8.81 3.26 -2.60
N GLY A 97 -7.66 3.79 -3.07
CA GLY A 97 -6.52 4.10 -2.22
C GLY A 97 -6.86 5.14 -1.14
N THR A 98 -7.67 6.14 -1.48
CA THR A 98 -8.15 7.13 -0.50
C THR A 98 -9.06 6.48 0.55
N ALA A 99 -9.99 5.62 0.14
CA ALA A 99 -10.84 4.89 1.07
C ALA A 99 -10.02 3.95 1.98
N LEU A 100 -9.03 3.25 1.42
CA LEU A 100 -8.11 2.41 2.19
C LEU A 100 -7.30 3.21 3.20
N TYR A 101 -6.78 4.38 2.81
CA TYR A 101 -6.11 5.29 3.74
C TYR A 101 -7.03 5.71 4.88
N ALA A 102 -8.26 6.16 4.56
CA ALA A 102 -9.20 6.64 5.57
C ALA A 102 -9.58 5.55 6.58
N VAL A 103 -9.84 4.32 6.11
CA VAL A 103 -10.20 3.19 6.98
C VAL A 103 -8.99 2.68 7.74
N ASN A 104 -7.91 2.33 7.05
CA ASN A 104 -6.78 1.65 7.69
C ASN A 104 -5.98 2.61 8.56
N ILE A 105 -5.69 3.80 8.07
CA ILE A 105 -4.78 4.75 8.74
C ILE A 105 -5.56 5.79 9.52
N GLY A 106 -6.66 6.31 8.96
CA GLY A 106 -7.48 7.30 9.64
C GLY A 106 -8.25 6.73 10.84
N ALA A 107 -8.65 5.45 10.79
CA ALA A 107 -9.52 4.84 11.80
C ALA A 107 -8.88 3.66 12.56
N ILE A 108 -8.39 2.63 11.85
CA ILE A 108 -7.96 1.37 12.50
C ILE A 108 -6.58 1.53 13.19
N ALA A 109 -5.58 2.04 12.48
CA ALA A 109 -4.21 2.12 12.99
C ALA A 109 -4.04 2.92 14.29
N PRO A 110 -4.77 4.05 14.52
CA PRO A 110 -4.71 4.78 15.78
C PRO A 110 -5.35 4.00 16.93
N VAL A 111 -6.47 3.33 16.68
CA VAL A 111 -7.17 2.50 17.68
C VAL A 111 -6.29 1.34 18.16
N LEU A 112 -5.50 0.76 17.24
CA LEU A 112 -4.55 -0.31 17.56
C LEU A 112 -3.23 0.19 18.16
N GLY A 113 -3.04 1.51 18.30
CA GLY A 113 -1.79 2.10 18.79
C GLY A 113 -0.61 1.94 17.83
N ILE A 114 -0.88 1.67 16.54
CA ILE A 114 0.14 1.58 15.49
C ILE A 114 0.61 2.99 15.10
N THR A 115 -0.32 3.94 15.05
CA THR A 115 -0.03 5.35 14.74
C THR A 115 -0.58 6.26 15.82
N GLU A 116 -0.04 7.47 15.91
CA GLU A 116 -0.50 8.58 16.74
C GLU A 116 -1.85 9.18 16.30
N GLY A 117 -2.34 8.81 15.12
CA GLY A 117 -3.53 9.42 14.50
C GLY A 117 -3.20 10.60 13.61
N GLU A 118 -4.04 10.87 12.61
CA GLU A 118 -3.74 11.84 11.55
C GLU A 118 -3.78 13.30 12.00
N ILE A 119 -4.55 13.61 13.04
CA ILE A 119 -4.58 14.95 13.64
C ILE A 119 -3.23 15.25 14.31
N GLU A 120 -2.75 14.33 15.15
CA GLU A 120 -1.49 14.47 15.89
C GLU A 120 -0.27 14.41 14.95
N ALA A 121 -0.33 13.56 13.92
CA ALA A 121 0.71 13.42 12.89
C ALA A 121 0.92 14.72 12.08
N GLY A 122 -0.08 15.60 12.03
CA GLY A 122 -0.07 16.84 11.27
C GLY A 122 -0.20 16.64 9.76
N PRO A 123 -0.46 17.73 9.01
CA PRO A 123 -0.88 17.65 7.61
C PRO A 123 0.19 17.06 6.68
N ARG A 124 1.48 17.23 7.02
CA ARG A 124 2.58 16.69 6.22
C ARG A 124 2.60 15.17 6.25
N LYS A 125 2.65 14.57 7.44
CA LYS A 125 2.73 13.11 7.60
C LYS A 125 1.43 12.45 7.12
N ALA A 126 0.30 13.10 7.33
CA ALA A 126 -0.99 12.70 6.75
C ALA A 126 -0.98 12.66 5.22
N GLY A 127 -0.49 13.74 4.60
CA GLY A 127 -0.35 13.82 3.16
C GLY A 127 0.57 12.74 2.59
N GLU A 128 1.70 12.47 3.26
CA GLU A 128 2.64 11.42 2.86
C GLU A 128 2.01 10.02 2.93
N ARG A 129 1.31 9.71 4.04
CA ARG A 129 0.61 8.42 4.22
C ARG A 129 -0.50 8.23 3.19
N TRP A 130 -1.32 9.26 2.96
CA TRP A 130 -2.36 9.25 1.94
C TRP A 130 -1.79 9.05 0.53
N ALA A 131 -0.74 9.79 0.17
CA ALA A 131 -0.13 9.72 -1.15
C ALA A 131 0.40 8.33 -1.48
N ILE A 132 1.01 7.64 -0.51
CA ILE A 132 1.49 6.26 -0.69
C ILE A 132 0.33 5.29 -0.94
N HIS A 133 -0.78 5.41 -0.21
CA HIS A 133 -1.96 4.55 -0.42
C HIS A 133 -2.59 4.77 -1.79
N VAL A 134 -2.70 6.03 -2.22
CA VAL A 134 -3.19 6.39 -3.56
C VAL A 134 -2.27 5.83 -4.63
N LEU A 135 -0.95 6.04 -4.51
CA LEU A 135 0.04 5.52 -5.45
C LEU A 135 -0.07 4.00 -5.60
N GLN A 136 -0.09 3.27 -4.48
CA GLN A 136 -0.17 1.81 -4.49
C GLN A 136 -1.43 1.32 -5.20
N ALA A 137 -2.59 1.91 -4.89
CA ALA A 137 -3.86 1.51 -5.47
C ALA A 137 -3.97 1.88 -6.96
N VAL A 138 -3.45 3.05 -7.37
CA VAL A 138 -3.38 3.46 -8.78
C VAL A 138 -2.50 2.51 -9.59
N VAL A 139 -1.29 2.23 -9.11
CA VAL A 139 -0.36 1.30 -9.81
C VAL A 139 -1.00 -0.08 -9.92
N THR A 140 -1.62 -0.58 -8.85
CA THR A 140 -2.33 -1.86 -8.86
C THR A 140 -3.41 -1.89 -9.95
N ALA A 141 -4.32 -0.91 -9.95
CA ALA A 141 -5.43 -0.86 -10.89
C ALA A 141 -4.98 -0.70 -12.35
N VAL A 142 -3.99 0.17 -12.60
CA VAL A 142 -3.45 0.40 -13.95
C VAL A 142 -2.76 -0.85 -14.49
N VAL A 143 -1.90 -1.49 -13.70
CA VAL A 143 -1.18 -2.70 -14.14
C VAL A 143 -2.17 -3.86 -14.34
N ALA A 144 -3.13 -4.03 -13.42
CA ALA A 144 -4.16 -5.04 -13.54
C ALA A 144 -4.98 -4.89 -14.84
N GLU A 145 -5.44 -3.68 -15.16
CA GLU A 145 -6.17 -3.41 -16.41
C GLU A 145 -5.30 -3.72 -17.64
N ARG A 146 -4.03 -3.31 -17.63
CA ARG A 146 -3.10 -3.56 -18.74
C ARG A 146 -2.85 -5.04 -18.97
N LEU A 147 -2.74 -5.84 -17.91
CA LEU A 147 -2.53 -7.29 -17.99
C LEU A 147 -3.80 -8.05 -18.38
N ALA A 148 -4.98 -7.56 -17.96
CA ALA A 148 -6.27 -8.13 -18.33
C ALA A 148 -6.63 -7.85 -19.79
N SER A 149 -6.25 -6.68 -20.32
CA SER A 149 -6.56 -6.24 -21.68
C SER A 149 -5.56 -6.69 -22.75
N ARG A 150 -4.45 -7.37 -22.37
CA ARG A 150 -3.52 -7.95 -23.35
C ARG A 150 -4.18 -9.17 -24.03
N PRO A 151 -4.17 -9.24 -25.38
CA PRO A 151 -4.48 -10.49 -26.08
C PRO A 151 -3.54 -11.58 -25.57
N LEU A 152 -4.04 -12.80 -25.39
CA LEU A 152 -3.14 -13.94 -25.30
C LEU A 152 -2.34 -13.93 -26.61
N ALA A 153 -1.01 -13.85 -26.51
CA ALA A 153 -0.20 -14.11 -27.68
C ALA A 153 -0.45 -15.58 -28.04
N ASP A 154 -1.01 -15.78 -29.24
CA ASP A 154 -1.20 -17.10 -29.87
C ASP A 154 0.16 -17.74 -30.17
#